data_AF-A0A8J4B3J7-F1
#
_entry.id   AF-A0A8J4B3J7-F1
#
_cell.length_a   1.000
_cell.length_b   1.000
_cell.length_c   1.000
_cell.angle_alpha   90.00
_cell.angle_beta   90.00
_cell.angle_gamma   90.00
#
_symmetry.space_group_name_H-M   'P 1'
#
loop_
_entity.id
_entity.type
_entity.pdbx_description
1 polymer ?
#
loop_
_entity_poly.entity_id
_entity_poly.type
_entity_poly.pdbx_seq_one_letter_code
_entity_poly.pdbx_strand_id
1 'polypeptide(L)'
;MARCTRITLLLLTICGMSLVAMASKPSTDKLVLALKKKKMATVIEELSVKGLDVNAPDSSRRLPLVEAVRSKDQAGVLALLEQGALAKAHEPATGATALHVAFKENLPGIAVLLLAHGADPAATDKSGATARSVATGKEFVEILKLYDEKGALAFESVPGSWLKEEKNGATYYWSPSTGENRWTPPPSCAWQRITVQGQPIKYINSVTGQGVTTVPPALAWAKVRGDDGKELWLNWAAGVSSTSVPVELPVEMVADLERHINQRWYNPVTKEYSYTDPAYSTAWRELKDETHDRPYWFNIETGESVWEVPEALAWTKLEDADGGAAYFFNKVSGKVSWHRPTEGPLSYVRSEDL
;
A
#
# COMPACT_ATOMS: atom_id res chain seq x y z
N MET A 1 -11.86 74.59 27.85
CA MET A 1 -11.47 75.04 26.50
C MET A 1 -10.36 74.14 25.99
N ALA A 2 -10.48 73.71 24.74
CA ALA A 2 -9.65 72.75 24.06
C ALA A 2 -8.29 73.31 23.60
N ARG A 3 -7.30 72.41 23.45
CA ARG A 3 -6.40 72.14 22.29
C ARG A 3 -5.06 71.58 22.80
N CYS A 4 -4.81 70.27 22.76
CA CYS A 4 -4.19 69.51 21.65
C CYS A 4 -2.87 70.11 21.11
N THR A 5 -1.69 69.52 21.41
CA THR A 5 -0.89 68.65 20.49
C THR A 5 0.56 68.40 20.97
N ARG A 6 0.98 67.12 20.88
CA ARG A 6 2.27 66.58 20.36
C ARG A 6 3.64 66.72 21.09
N ILE A 7 4.25 65.53 21.27
CA ILE A 7 5.67 65.13 21.11
C ILE A 7 6.68 65.41 22.25
N THR A 8 7.20 64.30 22.82
CA THR A 8 8.61 64.01 23.23
C THR A 8 8.62 62.59 23.83
N LEU A 9 8.80 61.48 23.10
CA LEU A 9 10.02 60.91 22.50
C LEU A 9 11.23 60.79 23.46
N LEU A 10 11.30 59.71 24.25
CA LEU A 10 12.51 59.09 24.86
C LEU A 10 12.01 57.92 25.73
N LEU A 11 11.98 56.66 25.25
CA LEU A 11 13.11 55.75 25.30
C LEU A 11 12.92 54.63 24.26
N LEU A 12 13.75 54.66 23.23
CA LEU A 12 13.98 53.59 22.28
C LEU A 12 15.20 52.79 22.77
N THR A 13 15.21 51.50 22.44
CA THR A 13 16.35 50.56 22.41
C THR A 13 16.93 50.11 23.75
N ILE A 14 16.57 48.89 24.18
CA ILE A 14 17.48 47.74 24.22
C ILE A 14 16.64 46.46 24.19
N CYS A 15 16.84 45.67 23.13
CA CYS A 15 16.55 44.24 22.99
C CYS A 15 15.14 43.71 23.33
N GLY A 16 14.15 44.14 22.55
CA GLY A 16 13.07 43.25 22.13
C GLY A 16 13.55 42.32 21.01
N MET A 17 14.40 41.34 21.32
CA MET A 17 14.55 40.16 20.47
C MET A 17 14.10 38.97 21.31
N SER A 18 12.87 38.54 21.02
CA SER A 18 12.32 37.28 21.49
C SER A 18 13.24 36.15 21.04
N LEU A 19 14.14 35.71 21.93
CA LEU A 19 14.91 34.50 21.74
C LEU A 19 13.99 33.31 22.07
N VAL A 20 12.97 33.09 21.24
CA VAL A 20 12.46 31.72 21.11
C VAL A 20 13.58 30.99 20.40
N ALA A 21 14.43 30.31 21.17
CA ALA A 21 15.35 29.33 20.62
C ALA A 21 14.49 28.31 19.85
N MET A 22 14.39 28.48 18.54
CA MET A 22 13.96 27.42 17.63
C MET A 22 14.89 26.25 17.92
N ALA A 23 14.43 25.26 18.70
CA ALA A 23 15.16 24.02 18.84
C ALA A 23 15.44 23.51 17.42
N SER A 24 16.72 23.44 17.04
CA SER A 24 17.12 22.96 15.72
C SER A 24 16.48 21.61 15.50
N LYS A 25 15.79 21.41 14.37
CA LYS A 25 15.20 20.11 14.02
C LYS A 25 16.26 19.00 14.21
N PRO A 26 15.89 17.83 14.76
CA PRO A 26 16.84 16.74 14.96
C PRO A 26 17.51 16.38 13.63
N SER A 27 18.84 16.37 13.63
CA SER A 27 19.68 16.06 12.47
C SER A 27 20.00 14.56 12.42
N THR A 28 20.16 14.01 11.22
CA THR A 28 20.59 12.62 11.01
C THR A 28 22.09 12.38 11.27
N ASP A 29 22.87 13.41 11.62
CA ASP A 29 24.33 13.29 11.86
C ASP A 29 24.71 12.16 12.84
N LYS A 30 24.00 12.09 13.98
CA LYS A 30 24.25 11.06 15.00
C LYS A 30 23.84 9.68 14.51
N LEU A 31 22.70 9.58 13.83
CA LEU A 31 22.21 8.35 13.21
C LEU A 31 23.23 7.81 12.19
N VAL A 32 23.70 8.66 11.27
CA VAL A 32 24.71 8.28 10.26
C VAL A 32 26.02 7.87 10.92
N LEU A 33 26.45 8.56 11.98
CA LEU A 33 27.63 8.16 12.74
C LEU A 33 27.46 6.81 13.43
N ALA A 34 26.27 6.51 13.96
CA ALA A 34 25.95 5.24 14.61
C ALA A 34 25.94 4.09 13.59
N LEU A 35 25.34 4.28 12.41
CA LEU A 35 25.34 3.33 11.30
C LEU A 35 26.76 3.02 10.82
N LYS A 36 27.57 4.07 10.59
CA LYS A 36 28.98 3.92 10.23
C LYS A 36 29.78 3.11 11.25
N LYS A 37 29.45 3.26 12.54
CA LYS A 37 30.08 2.54 13.65
C LYS A 37 29.40 1.20 13.97
N LYS A 38 28.34 0.81 13.25
CA LYS A 38 27.50 -0.39 13.50
C LYS A 38 26.98 -0.49 14.93
N LYS A 39 26.64 0.64 15.55
CA LYS A 39 26.16 0.70 16.94
C LYS A 39 24.63 0.63 16.97
N MET A 40 24.08 -0.58 16.90
CA MET A 40 22.64 -0.77 16.76
C MET A 40 21.81 -0.14 17.90
N ALA A 41 22.30 -0.19 19.15
CA ALA A 41 21.62 0.46 20.28
C ALA A 41 21.44 1.97 20.04
N THR A 42 22.46 2.65 19.51
CA THR A 42 22.40 4.08 19.19
C THR A 42 21.55 4.34 17.94
N VAL A 43 21.54 3.43 16.96
CA VAL A 43 20.65 3.52 15.80
C VAL A 43 19.19 3.52 16.25
N ILE A 44 18.79 2.58 17.12
CA ILE A 44 17.42 2.48 17.64
C ILE A 44 17.05 3.71 18.48
N GLU A 45 17.97 4.19 19.32
CA GLU A 45 17.78 5.39 20.13
C GLU A 45 17.51 6.62 19.25
N GLU A 46 18.33 6.85 18.23
CA GLU A 46 18.17 7.99 17.32
C GLU A 46 16.89 7.87 16.47
N LEU A 47 16.56 6.67 15.98
CA LEU A 47 15.31 6.45 15.23
C LEU A 47 14.04 6.68 16.09
N SER A 48 14.16 6.61 17.41
CA SER A 48 13.05 6.89 18.33
C SER A 48 12.84 8.40 18.59
N VAL A 49 13.72 9.27 18.09
CA VAL A 49 13.61 10.72 18.28
C VAL A 49 12.45 11.28 17.47
N LYS A 50 11.46 11.85 18.17
CA LYS A 50 10.28 12.48 17.52
C LYS A 50 10.70 13.58 16.55
N GLY A 51 10.17 13.50 15.33
CA GLY A 51 10.41 14.50 14.28
C GLY A 51 11.75 14.36 13.56
N LEU A 52 12.50 13.28 13.80
CA LEU A 52 13.64 12.93 12.97
C LEU A 52 13.15 12.55 11.56
N ASP A 53 13.70 13.20 10.55
CA ASP A 53 13.49 12.82 9.16
C ASP A 53 14.59 11.84 8.73
N VAL A 54 14.26 10.55 8.67
CA VAL A 54 15.22 9.48 8.31
C VAL A 54 15.75 9.61 6.87
N ASN A 55 15.06 10.39 6.04
CA ASN A 55 15.41 10.64 4.65
C ASN A 55 16.27 11.90 4.47
N ALA A 56 16.42 12.71 5.52
CA ALA A 56 17.27 13.89 5.47
C ALA A 56 18.75 13.49 5.41
N PRO A 57 19.56 14.06 4.50
CA PRO A 57 20.98 13.81 4.49
C PRO A 57 21.67 14.44 5.70
N ASP A 58 22.75 13.82 6.16
CA ASP A 58 23.60 14.38 7.21
C ASP A 58 24.35 15.65 6.72
N SER A 59 25.10 16.28 7.62
CA SER A 59 25.95 17.45 7.31
C SER A 59 27.00 17.18 6.22
N SER A 60 27.34 15.92 5.98
CA SER A 60 28.24 15.47 4.90
C SER A 60 27.49 15.08 3.62
N ARG A 61 26.19 15.39 3.54
CA ARG A 61 25.30 15.09 2.41
C ARG A 61 25.07 13.59 2.17
N ARG A 62 25.21 12.75 3.19
CA ARG A 62 24.99 11.30 3.12
C ARG A 62 23.60 10.95 3.60
N LEU A 63 22.90 10.10 2.85
CA LEU A 63 21.63 9.55 3.30
C LEU A 63 21.86 8.42 4.31
N PRO A 64 21.12 8.36 5.43
CA PRO A 64 21.23 7.27 6.41
C PRO A 64 21.14 5.88 5.78
N LEU A 65 20.16 5.65 4.90
CA LEU A 65 19.97 4.37 4.24
C LEU A 65 21.19 3.96 3.41
N VAL A 66 21.76 4.91 2.66
CA VAL A 66 22.94 4.64 1.81
C VAL A 66 24.18 4.35 2.67
N GLU A 67 24.36 5.06 3.79
CA GLU A 67 25.45 4.77 4.72
C GLU A 67 25.29 3.39 5.38
N ALA A 68 24.08 2.98 5.74
CA ALA A 68 23.83 1.65 6.29
C ALA A 68 24.23 0.53 5.33
N VAL A 69 23.89 0.68 4.04
CA VAL A 69 24.31 -0.24 2.98
C VAL A 69 25.83 -0.25 2.82
N ARG A 70 26.45 0.94 2.74
CA ARG A 70 27.92 1.09 2.63
C ARG A 70 28.64 0.46 3.82
N SER A 71 28.03 0.52 5.01
CA SER A 71 28.53 -0.10 6.22
C SER A 71 28.29 -1.61 6.24
N LYS A 72 27.53 -2.18 5.29
CA LYS A 72 27.13 -3.60 5.26
C LYS A 72 26.35 -3.98 6.53
N ASP A 73 25.58 -3.03 7.05
CA ASP A 73 24.76 -3.21 8.25
C ASP A 73 23.34 -3.57 7.83
N GLN A 74 23.09 -4.85 7.58
CA GLN A 74 21.77 -5.33 7.13
C GLN A 74 20.67 -5.01 8.15
N ALA A 75 20.97 -5.09 9.45
CA ALA A 75 20.01 -4.77 10.48
C ALA A 75 19.72 -3.26 10.53
N GLY A 76 20.74 -2.42 10.30
CA GLY A 76 20.56 -0.96 10.17
C GLY A 76 19.78 -0.58 8.91
N VAL A 77 20.01 -1.26 7.79
CA VAL A 77 19.22 -1.10 6.56
C VAL A 77 17.76 -1.44 6.82
N LEU A 78 17.49 -2.59 7.42
CA LEU A 78 16.12 -3.00 7.75
C LEU A 78 15.45 -1.99 8.67
N ALA A 79 16.11 -1.59 9.77
CA ALA A 79 15.57 -0.61 10.71
C ALA A 79 15.25 0.73 10.03
N LEU A 80 16.07 1.20 9.10
CA LEU A 80 15.82 2.43 8.35
C LEU A 80 14.64 2.29 7.40
N LEU A 81 14.59 1.21 6.61
CA LEU A 81 13.49 0.93 5.70
C LEU A 81 12.16 0.81 6.46
N GLU A 82 12.19 0.16 7.63
CA GLU A 82 11.05 0.04 8.54
C GLU A 82 10.61 1.40 9.14
N GLN A 83 11.51 2.36 9.27
CA GLN A 83 11.21 3.73 9.70
C GLN A 83 10.87 4.67 8.53
N GLY A 84 10.54 4.12 7.36
CA GLY A 84 10.11 4.89 6.19
C GLY A 84 11.26 5.51 5.39
N ALA A 85 12.47 4.96 5.50
CA ALA A 85 13.55 5.34 4.59
C ALA A 85 13.20 4.95 3.15
N LEU A 86 13.34 5.91 2.25
CA LEU A 86 12.99 5.77 0.85
C LEU A 86 14.09 5.00 0.11
N ALA A 87 13.82 3.76 -0.28
CA ALA A 87 14.77 2.93 -1.03
C ALA A 87 15.15 3.52 -2.41
N LYS A 88 14.25 4.35 -2.98
CA LYS A 88 14.45 5.10 -4.23
C LYS A 88 15.22 6.42 -4.07
N ALA A 89 15.59 6.82 -2.86
CA ALA A 89 16.27 8.09 -2.65
C ALA A 89 17.66 8.10 -3.29
N HIS A 90 17.98 9.20 -3.96
CA HIS A 90 19.28 9.43 -4.58
C HIS A 90 20.19 10.17 -3.59
N GLU A 91 21.36 9.59 -3.31
CA GLU A 91 22.35 10.25 -2.46
C GLU A 91 22.79 11.58 -3.10
N PRO A 92 22.69 12.72 -2.39
CA PRO A 92 22.97 14.02 -3.00
C PRO A 92 24.38 14.17 -3.59
N ALA A 93 25.38 13.47 -3.03
CA ALA A 93 26.76 13.52 -3.47
C ALA A 93 26.94 12.86 -4.85
N THR A 94 26.49 11.62 -5.01
CA THR A 94 26.79 10.74 -6.16
C THR A 94 25.60 10.53 -7.09
N GLY A 95 24.38 10.81 -6.64
CA GLY A 95 23.14 10.39 -7.28
C GLY A 95 22.87 8.89 -7.16
N ALA A 96 23.74 8.12 -6.50
CA ALA A 96 23.53 6.70 -6.32
C ALA A 96 22.37 6.43 -5.36
N THR A 97 21.55 5.43 -5.69
CA THR A 97 20.56 4.89 -4.75
C THR A 97 21.22 3.84 -3.84
N ALA A 98 20.53 3.46 -2.77
CA ALA A 98 20.97 2.37 -1.90
C ALA A 98 21.21 1.06 -2.67
N LEU A 99 20.43 0.79 -3.72
CA LEU A 99 20.54 -0.41 -4.56
C LEU A 99 21.81 -0.42 -5.42
N HIS A 100 22.25 0.74 -5.94
CA HIS A 100 23.55 0.84 -6.63
C HIS A 100 24.69 0.39 -5.71
N VAL A 101 24.69 0.86 -4.46
CA VAL A 101 25.72 0.52 -3.48
C VAL A 101 25.64 -0.96 -3.11
N ALA A 102 24.44 -1.51 -2.93
CA ALA A 102 24.27 -2.93 -2.61
C ALA A 102 24.81 -3.86 -3.71
N PHE A 103 24.55 -3.54 -4.98
CA PHE A 103 25.11 -4.28 -6.12
C PHE A 103 26.61 -4.12 -6.24
N LYS A 104 27.13 -2.89 -6.13
CA LYS A 104 28.57 -2.61 -6.21
C LYS A 104 29.37 -3.32 -5.11
N GLU A 105 28.82 -3.39 -3.90
CA GLU A 105 29.45 -4.00 -2.72
C GLU A 105 29.19 -5.51 -2.60
N ASN A 106 28.50 -6.11 -3.59
CA ASN A 106 28.13 -7.52 -3.64
C ASN A 106 27.32 -7.99 -2.40
N LEU A 107 26.21 -7.30 -2.12
CA LEU A 107 25.34 -7.54 -0.96
C LEU A 107 23.94 -8.06 -1.37
N PRO A 108 23.81 -9.35 -1.73
CA PRO A 108 22.54 -9.94 -2.21
C PRO A 108 21.39 -9.84 -1.21
N GLY A 109 21.63 -10.14 0.07
CA GLY A 109 20.59 -10.03 1.10
C GLY A 109 20.06 -8.60 1.27
N ILE A 110 20.94 -7.59 1.19
CA ILE A 110 20.54 -6.18 1.26
C ILE A 110 19.86 -5.75 -0.05
N ALA A 111 20.32 -6.23 -1.21
CA ALA A 111 19.65 -5.95 -2.49
C ALA A 111 18.22 -6.46 -2.50
N VAL A 112 17.98 -7.67 -2.00
CA VAL A 112 16.64 -8.25 -1.82
C VAL A 112 15.77 -7.36 -0.93
N LEU A 113 16.28 -6.93 0.24
CA LEU A 113 15.55 -6.03 1.13
C LEU A 113 15.20 -4.71 0.45
N LEU A 114 16.14 -4.11 -0.27
CA LEU A 114 15.90 -2.84 -0.96
C LEU A 114 14.86 -2.98 -2.07
N LEU A 115 14.93 -4.06 -2.87
CA LEU A 115 13.94 -4.36 -3.91
C LEU A 115 12.54 -4.62 -3.32
N ALA A 116 12.47 -5.32 -2.17
CA ALA A 116 11.23 -5.51 -1.42
C ALA A 116 10.59 -4.19 -0.96
N HIS A 117 11.42 -3.19 -0.66
CA HIS A 117 11.00 -1.86 -0.25
C HIS A 117 10.95 -0.85 -1.42
N GLY A 118 10.74 -1.33 -2.64
CA GLY A 118 10.47 -0.50 -3.81
C GLY A 118 11.68 0.22 -4.39
N ALA A 119 12.90 -0.28 -4.16
CA ALA A 119 14.06 0.19 -4.91
C ALA A 119 13.89 -0.09 -6.41
N ASP A 120 14.23 0.90 -7.23
CA ASP A 120 14.15 0.81 -8.69
C ASP A 120 15.49 0.35 -9.28
N PRO A 121 15.57 -0.85 -9.91
CA PRO A 121 16.78 -1.30 -10.57
C PRO A 121 17.13 -0.50 -11.84
N ALA A 122 16.20 0.29 -12.39
CA ALA A 122 16.42 1.16 -13.55
C ALA A 122 16.87 2.58 -13.18
N ALA A 123 16.85 2.94 -11.88
CA ALA A 123 17.29 4.26 -11.42
C ALA A 123 18.74 4.53 -11.84
N THR A 124 19.02 5.74 -12.33
CA THR A 124 20.36 6.16 -12.79
C THR A 124 21.07 7.02 -11.75
N ASP A 125 22.36 6.79 -11.55
CA ASP A 125 23.23 7.71 -10.81
C ASP A 125 23.72 8.90 -11.68
N LYS A 126 24.55 9.80 -11.13
CA LYS A 126 25.08 10.95 -11.88
C LYS A 126 26.04 10.60 -13.01
N SER A 127 26.55 9.37 -13.04
CA SER A 127 27.38 8.88 -14.15
C SER A 127 26.54 8.30 -15.29
N GLY A 128 25.23 8.17 -15.10
CA GLY A 128 24.30 7.57 -16.05
C GLY A 128 24.22 6.03 -15.94
N ALA A 129 24.93 5.43 -14.98
CA ALA A 129 24.83 4.00 -14.71
C ALA A 129 23.50 3.69 -14.03
N THR A 130 22.78 2.67 -14.49
CA THR A 130 21.60 2.17 -13.77
C THR A 130 22.01 1.21 -12.66
N ALA A 131 21.22 1.09 -11.59
CA ALA A 131 21.52 0.13 -10.52
C ALA A 131 21.72 -1.28 -11.08
N ARG A 132 20.83 -1.73 -11.97
CA ARG A 132 20.94 -3.02 -12.67
C ARG A 132 22.23 -3.18 -13.48
N SER A 133 22.74 -2.13 -14.11
CA SER A 133 24.01 -2.21 -14.87
C SER A 133 25.24 -2.47 -13.97
N VAL A 134 25.14 -2.11 -12.69
CA VAL A 134 26.19 -2.32 -11.68
C VAL A 134 26.13 -3.73 -11.08
N ALA A 135 25.02 -4.46 -11.29
CA ALA A 135 24.78 -5.78 -10.72
C ALA A 135 25.61 -6.87 -11.43
N THR A 136 26.85 -7.07 -10.98
CA THR A 136 27.76 -8.08 -11.54
C THR A 136 27.70 -9.36 -10.71
N GLY A 137 27.19 -10.46 -11.27
CA GLY A 137 27.21 -11.78 -10.63
C GLY A 137 25.97 -12.60 -10.91
N LYS A 138 26.10 -13.93 -10.89
CA LYS A 138 25.00 -14.86 -11.19
C LYS A 138 23.81 -14.69 -10.24
N GLU A 139 24.08 -14.49 -8.96
CA GLU A 139 23.04 -14.32 -7.93
C GLU A 139 22.19 -13.06 -8.18
N PHE A 140 22.80 -11.94 -8.56
CA PHE A 140 22.04 -10.73 -8.90
C PHE A 140 21.25 -10.88 -10.19
N VAL A 141 21.76 -11.62 -11.17
CA VAL A 141 20.98 -11.94 -12.38
C VAL A 141 19.73 -12.72 -12.02
N GLU A 142 19.82 -13.70 -11.12
CA GLU A 142 18.66 -14.46 -10.63
C GLU A 142 17.68 -13.58 -9.85
N ILE A 143 18.17 -12.72 -8.94
CA ILE A 143 17.34 -11.76 -8.20
C ILE A 143 16.61 -10.81 -9.15
N LEU A 144 17.32 -10.23 -10.11
CA LEU A 144 16.74 -9.29 -11.07
C LEU A 144 15.78 -9.97 -12.04
N LYS A 145 16.03 -11.23 -12.42
CA LYS A 145 15.09 -12.03 -13.22
C LYS A 145 13.80 -12.28 -12.43
N LEU A 146 13.91 -12.68 -11.16
CA LEU A 146 12.74 -12.84 -10.30
C LEU A 146 11.97 -11.52 -10.14
N TYR A 147 12.69 -10.40 -10.00
CA TYR A 147 12.09 -9.07 -9.98
C TYR A 147 11.40 -8.72 -11.30
N ASP A 148 11.95 -9.07 -12.46
CA ASP A 148 11.30 -8.81 -13.75
C ASP A 148 10.03 -9.67 -13.95
N GLU A 149 10.04 -10.91 -13.43
CA GLU A 149 8.89 -11.81 -13.51
C GLU A 149 7.76 -11.44 -12.55
N LYS A 150 8.08 -10.98 -11.34
CA LYS A 150 7.13 -10.84 -10.23
C LYS A 150 7.11 -9.46 -9.57
N GLY A 151 7.96 -8.54 -10.01
CA GLY A 151 8.15 -7.23 -9.39
C GLY A 151 8.67 -7.31 -7.96
N ALA A 152 8.48 -6.21 -7.23
CA ALA A 152 8.79 -6.14 -5.80
C ALA A 152 7.93 -7.08 -4.93
N LEU A 153 6.77 -7.54 -5.43
CA LEU A 153 5.87 -8.49 -4.76
C LEU A 153 6.51 -9.84 -4.45
N ALA A 154 7.49 -10.29 -5.24
CA ALA A 154 8.22 -11.54 -4.96
C ALA A 154 8.97 -11.53 -3.63
N PHE A 155 9.24 -10.34 -3.10
CA PHE A 155 10.01 -10.14 -1.88
C PHE A 155 9.13 -9.65 -0.72
N GLU A 156 7.82 -9.52 -0.94
CA GLU A 156 6.87 -9.17 0.10
C GLU A 156 6.43 -10.41 0.90
N SER A 157 6.09 -10.19 2.16
CA SER A 157 5.20 -11.13 2.87
C SER A 157 3.83 -11.09 2.20
N VAL A 158 3.13 -12.22 2.12
CA VAL A 158 1.79 -12.31 1.50
C VAL A 158 0.95 -11.12 1.97
N PRO A 159 0.39 -10.28 1.08
CA PRO A 159 -0.39 -9.12 1.52
C PRO A 159 -1.47 -9.58 2.50
N GLY A 160 -1.62 -8.93 3.66
CA GLY A 160 -2.51 -9.39 4.74
C GLY A 160 -2.03 -10.50 5.66
N SER A 161 -0.79 -10.96 5.50
CA SER A 161 -0.14 -11.80 6.50
C SER A 161 0.18 -11.06 7.79
N TRP A 162 0.07 -9.73 7.83
CA TRP A 162 0.30 -8.91 9.01
C TRP A 162 -0.91 -8.01 9.30
N LEU A 163 -1.24 -7.90 10.58
CA LEU A 163 -2.36 -7.13 11.12
C LEU A 163 -1.84 -6.01 12.01
N LYS A 164 -2.61 -4.94 12.12
CA LYS A 164 -2.29 -3.74 12.91
C LYS A 164 -3.17 -3.68 14.15
N GLU A 165 -2.58 -3.39 15.30
CA GLU A 165 -3.26 -3.19 16.58
C GLU A 165 -2.75 -1.91 17.24
N GLU A 166 -3.59 -1.21 18.01
CA GLU A 166 -3.15 -0.11 18.88
C GLU A 166 -3.00 -0.59 20.32
N LYS A 167 -1.80 -0.46 20.88
CA LYS A 167 -1.50 -0.84 22.25
C LYS A 167 -0.76 0.29 22.96
N ASN A 168 -1.35 0.82 24.03
CA ASN A 168 -0.79 1.91 24.85
C ASN A 168 -0.41 3.18 24.06
N GLY A 169 -1.21 3.54 23.04
CA GLY A 169 -0.94 4.71 22.18
C GLY A 169 0.19 4.50 21.16
N ALA A 170 0.67 3.26 20.99
CA ALA A 170 1.61 2.87 19.95
C ALA A 170 0.98 1.82 19.03
N THR A 171 1.30 1.90 17.74
CA THR A 171 0.87 0.90 16.77
C THR A 171 1.77 -0.32 16.82
N TYR A 172 1.16 -1.49 16.93
CA TYR A 172 1.78 -2.80 16.97
C TYR A 172 1.35 -3.61 15.74
N TYR A 173 2.24 -4.43 15.18
CA TYR A 173 1.98 -5.27 14.03
C TYR A 173 2.33 -6.71 14.34
N TRP A 174 1.49 -7.64 13.90
CA TRP A 174 1.72 -9.07 14.14
C TRP A 174 1.23 -9.92 12.96
N SER A 175 1.89 -11.05 12.74
CA SER A 175 1.51 -12.01 11.71
C SER A 175 0.84 -13.24 12.32
N PRO A 176 -0.43 -13.51 12.01
CA PRO A 176 -1.11 -14.72 12.47
C PRO A 176 -0.50 -16.00 11.89
N SER A 177 0.00 -15.93 10.66
CA SER A 177 0.56 -17.08 9.95
C SER A 177 1.95 -17.48 10.44
N THR A 178 2.79 -16.51 10.83
CA THR A 178 4.18 -16.78 11.25
C THR A 178 4.40 -16.64 12.75
N GLY A 179 3.46 -16.02 13.47
CA GLY A 179 3.59 -15.69 14.90
C GLY A 179 4.56 -14.53 15.18
N GLU A 180 5.14 -13.92 14.15
CA GLU A 180 6.05 -12.80 14.31
C GLU A 180 5.31 -11.53 14.74
N ASN A 181 6.01 -10.64 15.43
CA ASN A 181 5.49 -9.33 15.81
C ASN A 181 6.57 -8.25 15.79
N ARG A 182 6.13 -7.00 15.59
CA ARG A 182 7.00 -5.81 15.54
C ARG A 182 6.19 -4.53 15.74
N TRP A 183 6.86 -3.44 16.11
CA TRP A 183 6.22 -2.11 16.28
C TRP A 183 6.32 -1.25 15.01
N THR A 184 6.92 -1.79 13.95
CA THR A 184 7.17 -1.12 12.67
C THR A 184 6.22 -1.66 11.59
N PRO A 185 5.64 -0.79 10.73
CA PRO A 185 4.69 -1.22 9.70
C PRO A 185 5.36 -2.16 8.68
N PRO A 186 4.91 -3.42 8.57
CA PRO A 186 5.28 -4.29 7.47
C PRO A 186 4.77 -3.71 6.15
N PRO A 187 5.49 -3.89 5.02
CA PRO A 187 5.00 -3.46 3.71
C PRO A 187 3.60 -4.02 3.40
N SER A 188 3.29 -5.23 3.83
CA SER A 188 1.99 -5.87 3.66
C SER A 188 0.82 -5.22 4.44
N CYS A 189 1.09 -4.29 5.36
CA CYS A 189 0.08 -3.49 6.06
C CYS A 189 -0.11 -2.09 5.45
N ALA A 190 0.69 -1.71 4.46
CA ALA A 190 0.69 -0.36 3.89
C ALA A 190 -0.30 -0.17 2.73
N TRP A 191 -1.19 -1.15 2.51
CA TRP A 191 -2.20 -1.11 1.45
C TRP A 191 -3.35 -0.17 1.78
N GLN A 192 -3.72 0.64 0.81
CA GLN A 192 -4.79 1.64 0.93
C GLN A 192 -5.73 1.49 -0.25
N ARG A 193 -7.04 1.65 0.00
CA ARG A 193 -8.06 1.73 -1.06
C ARG A 193 -8.06 3.13 -1.65
N ILE A 194 -8.04 3.21 -2.97
CA ILE A 194 -8.18 4.45 -3.75
C ILE A 194 -9.42 4.32 -4.63
N THR A 195 -10.31 5.29 -4.47
CA THR A 195 -11.55 5.44 -5.21
C THR A 195 -11.48 6.76 -5.97
N VAL A 196 -11.47 6.70 -7.31
CA VAL A 196 -11.62 7.89 -8.16
C VAL A 196 -12.94 7.75 -8.91
N GLN A 197 -13.74 8.81 -8.95
CA GLN A 197 -15.03 8.79 -9.63
C GLN A 197 -14.88 8.32 -11.08
N GLY A 198 -15.60 7.26 -11.45
CA GLY A 198 -15.56 6.68 -12.80
C GLY A 198 -14.34 5.81 -13.12
N GLN A 199 -13.52 5.46 -12.13
CA GLN A 199 -12.38 4.55 -12.27
C GLN A 199 -12.59 3.28 -11.42
N PRO A 200 -12.01 2.13 -11.81
CA PRO A 200 -12.02 0.95 -10.96
C PRO A 200 -11.33 1.23 -9.64
N ILE A 201 -11.86 0.65 -8.56
CA ILE A 201 -11.22 0.70 -7.25
C ILE A 201 -9.81 0.10 -7.37
N LYS A 202 -8.81 0.87 -6.94
CA LYS A 202 -7.41 0.44 -6.93
C LYS A 202 -6.91 0.40 -5.50
N TYR A 203 -6.13 -0.60 -5.15
CA TYR A 203 -5.44 -0.69 -3.87
C TYR A 203 -3.98 -0.36 -4.09
N ILE A 204 -3.43 0.61 -3.37
CA ILE A 204 -2.03 1.01 -3.49
C ILE A 204 -1.29 0.74 -2.19
N ASN A 205 -0.11 0.12 -2.29
CA ASN A 205 0.82 0.02 -1.18
C ASN A 205 1.58 1.34 -1.04
N SER A 206 1.36 2.06 0.05
CA SER A 206 1.97 3.37 0.29
C SER A 206 3.49 3.33 0.53
N VAL A 207 4.03 2.18 0.94
CA VAL A 207 5.47 1.98 1.18
C VAL A 207 6.17 1.57 -0.12
N THR A 208 5.58 0.63 -0.88
CA THR A 208 6.23 0.08 -2.08
C THR A 208 5.79 0.76 -3.38
N GLY A 209 4.72 1.57 -3.36
CA GLY A 209 4.15 2.26 -4.51
C GLY A 209 3.35 1.38 -5.47
N GLN A 210 3.20 0.09 -5.16
CA GLN A 210 2.48 -0.87 -6.00
C GLN A 210 0.99 -0.62 -6.02
N GLY A 211 0.32 -1.04 -7.09
CA GLY A 211 -1.13 -0.98 -7.21
C GLY A 211 -1.73 -2.29 -7.69
N VAL A 212 -2.78 -2.77 -7.02
CA VAL A 212 -3.57 -3.94 -7.42
C VAL A 212 -5.04 -3.58 -7.52
N THR A 213 -5.81 -4.36 -8.27
CA THR A 213 -7.26 -4.19 -8.45
C THR A 213 -8.08 -5.27 -7.75
N THR A 214 -7.40 -6.28 -7.17
CA THR A 214 -7.98 -7.27 -6.26
C THR A 214 -7.82 -6.78 -4.83
N VAL A 215 -8.74 -7.17 -3.93
CA VAL A 215 -8.67 -6.76 -2.52
C VAL A 215 -7.46 -7.47 -1.87
N PRO A 216 -6.47 -6.74 -1.34
CA PRO A 216 -5.38 -7.37 -0.60
C PRO A 216 -5.94 -8.10 0.62
N PRO A 217 -5.44 -9.29 1.00
CA PRO A 217 -5.92 -10.01 2.18
C PRO A 217 -5.87 -9.18 3.48
N ALA A 218 -5.02 -8.14 3.59
CA ALA A 218 -5.00 -7.23 4.74
C ALA A 218 -6.32 -6.50 4.93
N LEU A 219 -7.02 -6.27 3.82
CA LEU A 219 -8.28 -5.55 3.76
C LEU A 219 -9.47 -6.51 3.56
N ALA A 220 -9.26 -7.83 3.64
CA ALA A 220 -10.31 -8.85 3.48
C ALA A 220 -11.19 -9.02 4.72
N TRP A 221 -11.60 -7.90 5.32
CA TRP A 221 -12.46 -7.87 6.50
C TRP A 221 -13.94 -7.86 6.13
N ALA A 222 -14.75 -8.49 6.98
CA ALA A 222 -16.20 -8.47 6.95
C ALA A 222 -16.74 -8.20 8.35
N LYS A 223 -17.89 -7.53 8.45
CA LYS A 223 -18.59 -7.33 9.72
C LYS A 223 -19.70 -8.36 9.86
N VAL A 224 -19.69 -9.09 10.97
CA VAL A 224 -20.64 -10.18 11.27
C VAL A 224 -21.32 -9.90 12.61
N ARG A 225 -22.61 -10.20 12.70
CA ARG A 225 -23.41 -10.13 13.92
C ARG A 225 -23.98 -11.52 14.22
N GLY A 226 -23.64 -12.06 15.39
CA GLY A 226 -24.16 -13.33 15.87
C GLY A 226 -25.60 -13.24 16.38
N ASP A 227 -26.23 -14.40 16.60
CA ASP A 227 -27.61 -14.50 17.11
C ASP A 227 -27.77 -13.92 18.52
N ASP A 228 -26.67 -13.86 19.29
CA ASP A 228 -26.60 -13.19 20.59
C ASP A 228 -26.51 -11.66 20.50
N GLY A 229 -26.60 -11.11 19.28
CA GLY A 229 -26.53 -9.69 18.98
C GLY A 229 -25.11 -9.10 18.99
N LYS A 230 -24.07 -9.90 19.30
CA LYS A 230 -22.69 -9.40 19.32
C LYS A 230 -22.15 -9.24 17.90
N GLU A 231 -21.45 -8.14 17.69
CA GLU A 231 -20.76 -7.86 16.44
C GLU A 231 -19.29 -8.22 16.54
N LEU A 232 -18.76 -8.78 15.46
CA LEU A 232 -17.37 -9.15 15.29
C LEU A 232 -16.92 -8.77 13.88
N TRP A 233 -15.70 -8.30 13.78
CA TRP A 233 -14.99 -8.15 12.52
C TRP A 233 -14.23 -9.44 12.24
N LEU A 234 -14.36 -10.00 11.06
CA LEU A 234 -13.69 -11.22 10.62
C LEU A 234 -12.83 -10.92 9.39
N ASN A 235 -11.55 -11.26 9.43
CA ASN A 235 -10.72 -11.28 8.22
C ASN A 235 -10.72 -12.70 7.67
N TRP A 236 -11.40 -12.93 6.56
CA TRP A 236 -11.57 -14.28 6.00
C TRP A 236 -10.31 -14.81 5.33
N ALA A 237 -9.42 -13.93 4.88
CA ALA A 237 -8.20 -14.33 4.21
C ALA A 237 -7.05 -14.61 5.21
N ALA A 238 -7.02 -13.88 6.33
CA ALA A 238 -6.05 -14.09 7.42
C ALA A 238 -6.56 -15.04 8.51
N GLY A 239 -7.85 -15.38 8.53
CA GLY A 239 -8.44 -16.30 9.51
C GLY A 239 -8.52 -15.73 10.93
N VAL A 240 -8.59 -14.41 11.08
CA VAL A 240 -8.61 -13.73 12.38
C VAL A 240 -9.93 -13.00 12.65
N SER A 241 -10.16 -12.62 13.90
CA SER A 241 -11.30 -11.81 14.31
C SER A 241 -10.91 -10.66 15.25
N SER A 242 -11.73 -9.62 15.28
CA SER A 242 -11.58 -8.46 16.15
C SER A 242 -12.93 -8.00 16.69
N THR A 243 -12.97 -7.56 17.95
CA THR A 243 -14.16 -6.96 18.59
C THR A 243 -14.28 -5.46 18.33
N SER A 244 -13.20 -4.81 17.90
CA SER A 244 -13.14 -3.41 17.50
C SER A 244 -12.92 -3.28 15.98
N VAL A 245 -13.17 -2.09 15.45
CA VAL A 245 -12.89 -1.78 14.04
C VAL A 245 -11.38 -2.00 13.77
N PRO A 246 -11.02 -2.85 12.79
CA PRO A 246 -9.63 -3.08 12.41
C PRO A 246 -8.92 -1.78 12.00
N VAL A 247 -7.71 -1.57 12.50
CA VAL A 247 -6.99 -0.29 12.37
C VAL A 247 -6.45 -0.06 10.96
N GLU A 248 -6.35 -1.12 10.16
CA GLU A 248 -5.94 -1.11 8.76
C GLU A 248 -7.07 -0.74 7.79
N LEU A 249 -8.34 -0.76 8.22
CA LEU A 249 -9.45 -0.49 7.32
C LEU A 249 -9.60 1.00 6.99
N PRO A 250 -9.65 1.38 5.70
CA PRO A 250 -9.99 2.74 5.30
C PRO A 250 -11.40 3.11 5.77
N VAL A 251 -11.59 4.37 6.16
CA VAL A 251 -12.89 4.88 6.67
C VAL A 251 -14.05 4.59 5.70
N GLU A 252 -13.83 4.75 4.40
CA GLU A 252 -14.84 4.46 3.38
C GLU A 252 -15.23 2.97 3.33
N MET A 253 -14.27 2.08 3.60
CA MET A 253 -14.49 0.64 3.63
C MET A 253 -15.19 0.22 4.91
N VAL A 254 -14.84 0.82 6.05
CA VAL A 254 -15.56 0.62 7.32
C VAL A 254 -17.02 0.98 7.12
N ALA A 255 -17.32 2.17 6.61
CA ALA A 255 -18.69 2.62 6.37
C ALA A 255 -19.47 1.69 5.44
N ASP A 256 -18.81 1.11 4.43
CA ASP A 256 -19.42 0.16 3.50
C ASP A 256 -19.72 -1.19 4.15
N LEU A 257 -18.76 -1.75 4.90
CA LEU A 257 -18.94 -3.03 5.61
C LEU A 257 -19.97 -2.92 6.75
N GLU A 258 -20.09 -1.75 7.38
CA GLU A 258 -21.11 -1.50 8.39
C GLU A 258 -22.53 -1.40 7.83
N ARG A 259 -22.68 -1.01 6.57
CA ARG A 259 -23.99 -1.03 5.88
C ARG A 259 -24.41 -2.45 5.52
N HIS A 260 -23.45 -3.35 5.35
CA HIS A 260 -23.65 -4.69 4.78
C HIS A 260 -23.26 -5.80 5.76
N ILE A 261 -23.70 -5.69 7.03
CA ILE A 261 -23.41 -6.68 8.09
C ILE A 261 -24.02 -8.03 7.73
N ASN A 262 -23.27 -9.11 7.98
CA ASN A 262 -23.64 -10.50 7.68
C ASN A 262 -23.88 -10.80 6.20
N GLN A 263 -23.78 -9.82 5.30
CA GLN A 263 -24.04 -10.04 3.90
C GLN A 263 -22.91 -10.83 3.26
N ARG A 264 -23.30 -11.87 2.52
CA ARG A 264 -22.42 -12.66 1.67
C ARG A 264 -23.07 -12.75 0.31
N TRP A 265 -22.28 -13.06 -0.69
CA TRP A 265 -22.77 -13.36 -2.02
C TRP A 265 -22.85 -14.86 -2.17
N TYR A 266 -23.97 -15.38 -2.63
CA TYR A 266 -24.16 -16.79 -2.87
C TYR A 266 -24.34 -17.02 -4.36
N ASN A 267 -23.59 -17.96 -4.91
CA ASN A 267 -23.79 -18.45 -6.25
C ASN A 267 -24.74 -19.66 -6.18
N PRO A 268 -26.02 -19.53 -6.60
CA PRO A 268 -26.98 -20.62 -6.51
C PRO A 268 -26.71 -21.73 -7.52
N VAL A 269 -25.83 -21.50 -8.49
CA VAL A 269 -25.42 -22.47 -9.51
C VAL A 269 -24.25 -23.31 -9.00
N THR A 270 -23.16 -22.68 -8.54
CA THR A 270 -21.99 -23.39 -8.00
C THR A 270 -22.17 -23.82 -6.54
N LYS A 271 -23.18 -23.28 -5.85
CA LYS A 271 -23.46 -23.48 -4.42
C LYS A 271 -22.39 -22.89 -3.48
N GLU A 272 -21.60 -21.94 -3.97
CA GLU A 272 -20.52 -21.30 -3.21
C GLU A 272 -20.93 -19.96 -2.60
N TYR A 273 -20.32 -19.61 -1.46
CA TYR A 273 -20.43 -18.28 -0.86
C TYR A 273 -19.15 -17.48 -1.07
N SER A 274 -19.27 -16.18 -1.33
CA SER A 274 -18.19 -15.21 -1.42
C SER A 274 -18.46 -14.04 -0.46
N TYR A 275 -17.41 -13.58 0.22
CA TYR A 275 -17.44 -12.34 1.01
C TYR A 275 -17.00 -11.12 0.20
N THR A 276 -16.59 -11.33 -1.04
CA THR A 276 -16.23 -10.25 -1.98
C THR A 276 -17.39 -10.00 -2.91
N ASP A 277 -17.66 -8.72 -3.19
CA ASP A 277 -18.68 -8.33 -4.15
C ASP A 277 -18.33 -8.91 -5.55
N PRO A 278 -19.23 -9.70 -6.16
CA PRO A 278 -19.09 -10.33 -7.47
C PRO A 278 -18.86 -9.37 -8.62
N ALA A 279 -19.19 -8.07 -8.46
CA ALA A 279 -18.72 -7.04 -9.38
C ALA A 279 -17.18 -7.06 -9.53
N TYR A 280 -16.47 -7.54 -8.51
CA TYR A 280 -15.02 -7.68 -8.46
C TYR A 280 -14.52 -9.11 -8.65
N SER A 281 -15.40 -10.13 -8.73
CA SER A 281 -15.01 -11.53 -8.91
C SER A 281 -14.59 -11.88 -10.34
N THR A 282 -14.84 -10.97 -11.29
CA THR A 282 -14.32 -11.12 -12.66
C THR A 282 -12.98 -10.39 -12.79
N ALA A 283 -12.11 -10.86 -13.67
CA ALA A 283 -10.84 -10.19 -13.98
C ALA A 283 -11.01 -8.95 -14.89
N TRP A 284 -12.19 -8.76 -15.49
CA TRP A 284 -12.43 -7.71 -16.49
C TRP A 284 -12.77 -6.36 -15.84
N ARG A 285 -12.18 -5.28 -16.34
CA ARG A 285 -12.39 -3.89 -15.87
C ARG A 285 -12.70 -2.97 -17.03
N GLU A 286 -13.75 -2.17 -16.89
CA GLU A 286 -14.03 -1.07 -17.82
C GLU A 286 -13.03 0.05 -17.58
N LEU A 287 -12.31 0.43 -18.63
CA LEU A 287 -11.37 1.55 -18.67
C LEU A 287 -11.76 2.48 -19.81
N LYS A 288 -11.30 3.73 -19.75
CA LYS A 288 -11.52 4.72 -20.81
C LYS A 288 -10.21 5.04 -21.51
N ASP A 289 -10.26 5.07 -22.83
CA ASP A 289 -9.15 5.58 -23.62
C ASP A 289 -9.04 7.10 -23.44
N GLU A 290 -7.88 7.57 -22.98
CA GLU A 290 -7.58 9.00 -22.77
C GLU A 290 -7.70 9.82 -24.05
N THR A 291 -7.60 9.18 -25.23
CA THR A 291 -7.62 9.87 -26.52
C THR A 291 -9.00 9.99 -27.16
N HIS A 292 -9.95 9.11 -26.81
CA HIS A 292 -11.26 9.06 -27.47
C HIS A 292 -12.48 9.00 -26.52
N ASP A 293 -12.27 9.00 -25.19
CA ASP A 293 -13.30 8.78 -24.16
C ASP A 293 -14.17 7.53 -24.43
N ARG A 294 -13.64 6.60 -25.23
CA ARG A 294 -14.31 5.34 -25.58
C ARG A 294 -13.98 4.30 -24.52
N PRO A 295 -14.97 3.59 -23.97
CA PRO A 295 -14.71 2.52 -23.03
C PRO A 295 -14.08 1.31 -23.74
N TYR A 296 -13.14 0.67 -23.07
CA TYR A 296 -12.57 -0.63 -23.41
C TYR A 296 -12.50 -1.49 -22.15
N TRP A 297 -12.44 -2.80 -22.31
CA TRP A 297 -12.37 -3.76 -21.22
C TRP A 297 -10.99 -4.37 -21.15
N PHE A 298 -10.38 -4.32 -19.97
CA PHE A 298 -9.08 -4.89 -19.70
C PHE A 298 -9.20 -6.05 -18.72
N ASN A 299 -8.67 -7.21 -19.08
CA ASN A 299 -8.55 -8.36 -18.21
C ASN A 299 -7.27 -8.25 -17.39
N ILE A 300 -7.40 -8.06 -16.08
CA ILE A 300 -6.27 -7.84 -15.17
C ILE A 300 -5.42 -9.08 -14.94
N GLU A 301 -5.95 -10.28 -15.21
CA GLU A 301 -5.24 -11.54 -15.01
C GLU A 301 -4.48 -11.97 -16.27
N THR A 302 -5.09 -11.80 -17.44
CA THR A 302 -4.50 -12.21 -18.72
C THR A 302 -3.76 -11.07 -19.44
N GLY A 303 -4.00 -9.81 -19.04
CA GLY A 303 -3.49 -8.63 -19.73
C GLY A 303 -4.19 -8.33 -21.06
N GLU A 304 -5.30 -9.00 -21.36
CA GLU A 304 -6.05 -8.84 -22.61
C GLU A 304 -6.89 -7.55 -22.59
N SER A 305 -6.90 -6.82 -23.71
CA SER A 305 -7.76 -5.65 -23.91
C SER A 305 -8.73 -5.91 -25.06
N VAL A 306 -10.02 -5.73 -24.80
CA VAL A 306 -11.08 -5.84 -25.82
C VAL A 306 -11.93 -4.58 -25.84
N TRP A 307 -12.39 -4.18 -27.02
CA TRP A 307 -13.27 -3.01 -27.18
C TRP A 307 -14.74 -3.35 -26.98
N GLU A 308 -15.09 -4.63 -26.99
CA GLU A 308 -16.43 -5.12 -26.73
C GLU A 308 -16.58 -5.57 -25.29
N VAL A 309 -17.80 -5.54 -24.76
CA VAL A 309 -18.05 -6.04 -23.41
C VAL A 309 -17.73 -7.54 -23.37
N PRO A 310 -16.92 -8.02 -22.42
CA PRO A 310 -16.64 -9.44 -22.28
C PRO A 310 -17.92 -10.24 -22.04
N GLU A 311 -18.03 -11.45 -22.59
CA GLU A 311 -19.26 -12.28 -22.49
C GLU A 311 -19.67 -12.50 -21.02
N ALA A 312 -18.70 -12.68 -20.12
CA ALA A 312 -18.92 -12.82 -18.68
C ALA A 312 -19.62 -11.59 -18.03
N LEU A 313 -19.45 -10.39 -18.61
CA LEU A 313 -20.04 -9.14 -18.12
C LEU A 313 -21.27 -8.70 -18.94
N ALA A 314 -21.59 -9.42 -19.99
CA ALA A 314 -22.63 -9.06 -20.95
C ALA A 314 -24.03 -9.54 -20.56
N TRP A 315 -24.15 -10.28 -19.45
CA TRP A 315 -25.44 -10.69 -18.92
C TRP A 315 -26.22 -9.52 -18.35
N THR A 316 -27.52 -9.46 -18.62
CA THR A 316 -28.46 -8.48 -18.07
C THR A 316 -29.71 -9.22 -17.62
N LYS A 317 -30.26 -8.86 -16.46
CA LYS A 317 -31.57 -9.35 -15.99
C LYS A 317 -32.67 -8.49 -16.64
N LEU A 318 -33.60 -9.13 -17.31
CA LEU A 318 -34.75 -8.51 -17.97
C LEU A 318 -36.04 -9.12 -17.41
N GLU A 319 -37.14 -8.39 -17.55
CA GLU A 319 -38.48 -8.84 -17.19
C GLU A 319 -39.30 -9.04 -18.46
N ASP A 320 -40.15 -10.06 -18.45
CA ASP A 320 -41.10 -10.31 -19.53
C ASP A 320 -42.11 -9.15 -19.66
N ALA A 321 -42.58 -8.89 -20.89
CA ALA A 321 -43.52 -7.82 -21.20
C ALA A 321 -44.87 -7.99 -20.47
N ASP A 322 -45.20 -9.22 -20.09
CA ASP A 322 -46.39 -9.59 -19.32
C ASP A 322 -46.18 -9.53 -17.79
N GLY A 323 -45.00 -9.07 -17.33
CA GLY A 323 -44.71 -8.74 -15.93
C GLY A 323 -44.51 -9.93 -14.97
N GLY A 324 -44.45 -11.16 -15.49
CA GLY A 324 -44.49 -12.37 -14.65
C GLY A 324 -43.15 -13.05 -14.36
N ALA A 325 -42.20 -13.05 -15.29
CA ALA A 325 -40.96 -13.84 -15.18
C ALA A 325 -39.71 -13.05 -15.59
N ALA A 326 -38.67 -13.12 -14.77
CA ALA A 326 -37.37 -12.55 -15.10
C ALA A 326 -36.53 -13.57 -15.89
N TYR A 327 -35.87 -13.11 -16.94
CA TYR A 327 -34.90 -13.89 -17.73
C TYR A 327 -33.58 -13.14 -17.86
N PHE A 328 -32.53 -13.86 -18.21
CA PHE A 328 -31.19 -13.33 -18.38
C PHE A 328 -30.84 -13.33 -19.86
N PHE A 329 -30.44 -12.18 -20.38
CA PHE A 329 -30.01 -12.03 -21.76
C PHE A 329 -28.54 -11.64 -21.79
N ASN A 330 -27.74 -12.34 -22.58
CA ASN A 330 -26.37 -11.97 -22.87
C ASN A 330 -26.32 -11.14 -24.14
N LYS A 331 -26.01 -9.84 -24.03
CA LYS A 331 -26.01 -8.92 -25.18
C LYS A 331 -24.91 -9.16 -26.20
N VAL A 332 -23.90 -9.98 -25.87
CA VAL A 332 -22.75 -10.28 -26.73
C VAL A 332 -22.96 -11.61 -27.45
N SER A 333 -23.28 -12.67 -26.72
CA SER A 333 -23.53 -13.99 -27.33
C SER A 333 -24.96 -14.18 -27.84
N GLY A 334 -25.88 -13.26 -27.53
CA GLY A 334 -27.29 -13.36 -27.87
C GLY A 334 -28.03 -14.46 -27.10
N LYS A 335 -27.38 -15.11 -26.13
CA LYS A 335 -27.96 -16.21 -25.35
C LYS A 335 -29.05 -15.67 -24.41
N VAL A 336 -30.19 -16.37 -24.41
CA VAL A 336 -31.27 -16.18 -23.43
C VAL A 336 -31.25 -17.36 -22.47
N SER A 337 -31.33 -17.06 -21.18
CA SER A 337 -31.42 -18.06 -20.12
C SER A 337 -32.52 -17.69 -19.14
N TRP A 338 -33.42 -18.63 -18.88
CA TRP A 338 -34.43 -18.53 -17.82
C TRP A 338 -33.84 -18.86 -16.43
N HIS A 339 -32.58 -19.30 -16.41
CA HIS A 339 -31.79 -19.54 -15.21
C HIS A 339 -30.67 -18.50 -15.09
N ARG A 340 -30.17 -18.28 -13.87
CA ARG A 340 -29.02 -17.38 -13.66
C ARG A 340 -27.80 -17.84 -14.48
N PRO A 341 -26.98 -16.91 -14.96
CA PRO A 341 -25.70 -17.23 -15.57
C PRO A 341 -24.79 -17.98 -14.59
N THR A 342 -23.89 -18.81 -15.11
CA THR A 342 -22.84 -19.49 -14.33
C THR A 342 -21.70 -18.55 -13.94
N GLU A 343 -21.44 -17.53 -14.77
CA GLU A 343 -20.31 -16.62 -14.65
C GLU A 343 -20.76 -15.15 -14.63
N GLY A 344 -19.89 -14.29 -14.08
CA GLY A 344 -20.12 -12.85 -14.01
C GLY A 344 -20.86 -12.38 -12.76
N PRO A 345 -21.02 -11.06 -12.57
CA PRO A 345 -21.61 -10.50 -11.35
C PRO A 345 -23.06 -10.98 -11.11
N LEU A 346 -23.81 -11.22 -12.19
CA LEU A 346 -25.19 -11.71 -12.13
C LEU A 346 -25.31 -13.20 -11.81
N SER A 347 -24.21 -13.97 -11.71
CA SER A 347 -24.28 -15.34 -11.21
C SER A 347 -24.44 -15.41 -9.69
N TYR A 348 -24.24 -14.31 -8.98
CA TYR A 348 -24.34 -14.26 -7.52
C TYR A 348 -25.55 -13.44 -7.03
N VAL A 349 -26.27 -13.95 -6.04
CA VAL A 349 -27.29 -13.22 -5.27
C VAL A 349 -26.69 -12.76 -3.95
N ARG A 350 -27.26 -11.69 -3.36
CA ARG A 350 -26.98 -11.44 -1.95
C ARG A 350 -27.65 -12.53 -1.12
N SER A 351 -26.98 -12.97 -0.06
CA SER A 351 -27.47 -14.04 0.82
C SER A 351 -28.75 -13.67 1.57
N GLU A 352 -29.06 -12.38 1.65
CA GLU A 352 -30.31 -11.84 2.21
C GLU A 352 -31.51 -11.93 1.26
N ASP A 353 -31.26 -12.09 -0.05
CA ASP A 353 -32.30 -12.22 -1.08
C ASP A 353 -32.68 -13.70 -1.35
N LEU A 354 -32.12 -14.63 -0.56
CA LEU A 354 -32.41 -16.07 -0.55
C LEU A 354 -33.39 -16.41 0.56
#